data_AF-A0A5N3P8S8-F1
#
_entry.id   AF-A0A5N3P8S8-F1
#
_cell.length_a   1.000
_cell.length_b   1.000
_cell.length_c   1.000
_cell.angle_alpha   90.00
_cell.angle_beta   90.00
_cell.angle_gamma   90.00
#
_symmetry.space_group_name_H-M   'P 1'
#
loop_
_entity.id
_entity.type
_entity.pdbx_description
1 polymer ?
#
loop_
_entity_poly.entity_id
_entity_poly.type
_entity_poly.pdbx_seq_one_letter_code
_entity_poly.pdbx_strand_id
1 'polypeptide(L)' 'MSDWVSFDRWSECPRLERPGFVFEVSNEAGQSLFTGCTVPLQLPLDWTSPPVRFRLVAAPAPRHSAPMPTPSDRR' A
#
# COMPACT_ATOMS: atom_id res chain seq x y z
N MET A 1 -9.42 -11.03 -9.21
CA MET A 1 -9.07 -9.69 -8.70
C MET A 1 -9.99 -9.45 -7.51
N SER A 2 -9.48 -9.13 -6.32
CA SER A 2 -10.35 -8.90 -5.16
C SER A 2 -11.28 -7.73 -5.41
N ASP A 3 -12.54 -7.88 -4.99
CA ASP A 3 -13.54 -6.82 -5.08
C ASP A 3 -13.18 -5.63 -4.19
N TRP A 4 -13.60 -4.44 -4.61
CA TRP A 4 -13.48 -3.23 -3.82
C TRP A 4 -14.49 -3.25 -2.66
N VAL A 5 -14.00 -2.94 -1.47
CA VAL A 5 -14.75 -2.85 -0.22
C VAL A 5 -14.84 -1.38 0.20
N SER A 6 -15.98 -0.94 0.75
CA SER A 6 -16.11 0.42 1.32
C SER A 6 -15.09 0.62 2.44
N PHE A 7 -14.46 1.80 2.49
CA PHE A 7 -13.54 2.18 3.55
C PHE A 7 -14.16 2.19 4.95
N ASP A 8 -15.50 2.24 5.06
CA ASP A 8 -16.20 2.09 6.35
C ASP A 8 -15.86 0.77 7.07
N ARG A 9 -15.49 -0.26 6.30
CA ARG A 9 -15.09 -1.57 6.82
C ARG A 9 -13.58 -1.69 7.08
N TRP A 10 -12.84 -0.59 7.04
CA TRP A 10 -11.38 -0.61 7.25
C TRP A 10 -10.99 -1.16 8.63
N SER A 11 -11.81 -0.92 9.66
CA SER A 11 -11.62 -1.50 11.00
C SER A 11 -11.61 -3.03 11.00
N GLU A 12 -12.16 -3.68 9.96
CA GLU A 12 -12.14 -5.12 9.77
C GLU A 12 -10.91 -5.62 8.99
N CYS A 13 -9.98 -4.73 8.60
CA CYS A 13 -8.75 -5.11 7.90
C CYS A 13 -7.95 -6.24 8.58
N PRO A 14 -7.88 -6.38 9.92
CA PRO A 14 -7.10 -7.46 10.54
C PRO A 14 -7.66 -8.84 10.20
N ARG A 15 -8.97 -8.93 9.91
CA ARG A 15 -9.64 -10.18 9.51
C ARG A 15 -9.39 -10.53 8.05
N LEU A 16 -9.03 -9.54 7.24
CA LEU A 16 -8.76 -9.68 5.81
C LEU A 16 -7.27 -9.79 5.50
N GLU A 17 -6.40 -9.53 6.48
CA GLU A 17 -4.96 -9.58 6.31
C GLU A 17 -4.49 -11.00 5.97
N ARG A 18 -3.62 -11.12 4.96
CA ARG A 18 -3.08 -12.39 4.51
C ARG A 18 -1.60 -12.23 4.17
N PRO A 19 -0.74 -13.20 4.54
CA PRO A 19 0.66 -13.19 4.14
C PRO A 19 0.82 -13.11 2.61
N GLY A 20 1.71 -12.23 2.14
CA GLY A 20 1.93 -12.01 0.71
C GLY A 20 0.91 -11.10 0.03
N PHE A 21 -0.01 -10.50 0.78
CA PHE A 21 -0.97 -9.52 0.29
C PHE A 21 -0.83 -8.19 1.04
N VAL A 22 -1.21 -7.11 0.37
CA VAL A 22 -1.33 -5.75 0.93
C VAL A 22 -2.69 -5.17 0.58
N PHE A 23 -3.11 -4.14 1.29
CA PHE A 23 -4.33 -3.41 0.97
C PHE A 23 -4.01 -2.28 0.00
N GLU A 24 -4.70 -2.27 -1.13
CA GLU A 24 -4.78 -1.10 -2.00
C GLU A 24 -5.95 -0.25 -1.55
N VAL A 25 -5.67 0.93 -1.04
CA VAL A 25 -6.63 1.94 -0.61
C VAL A 25 -6.72 3.01 -1.69
N SER A 26 -7.93 3.36 -2.11
CA SER A 26 -8.19 4.36 -3.14
C SER A 26 -9.08 5.48 -2.60
N ASN A 27 -8.78 6.72 -2.98
CA ASN A 27 -9.59 7.90 -2.67
C ASN A 27 -10.38 8.41 -3.90
N GLU A 28 -11.21 9.43 -3.69
CA GLU A 28 -12.02 10.05 -4.76
C GLU A 28 -11.16 10.76 -5.82
N ALA A 29 -9.98 11.24 -5.45
CA ALA A 29 -9.03 11.85 -6.37
C ALA A 29 -8.33 10.83 -7.30
N GLY A 30 -8.62 9.52 -7.15
CA GLY A 30 -8.02 8.46 -7.94
C GLY A 30 -6.59 8.09 -7.51
N GLN A 31 -6.13 8.56 -6.34
CA GLN A 31 -4.86 8.12 -5.77
C GLN A 31 -5.03 6.72 -5.17
N SER A 32 -4.00 5.88 -5.33
CA SER A 32 -3.91 4.54 -4.72
C SER A 32 -2.73 4.47 -3.75
N LEU A 33 -2.96 3.93 -2.56
CA LEU A 33 -1.99 3.67 -1.52
C LEU A 33 -1.93 2.18 -1.24
N PHE A 34 -0.74 1.59 -1.27
CA PHE A 34 -0.53 0.21 -0.87
C PHE A 34 0.02 0.16 0.54
N THR A 35 -0.72 -0.44 1.46
CA THR A 35 -0.37 -0.48 2.89
C THR A 35 -0.82 -1.78 3.55
N GLY A 36 -0.26 -2.09 4.71
CA GLY A 36 -0.75 -3.16 5.58
C GLY A 36 -2.01 -2.75 6.35
N CYS A 37 -2.56 -3.65 7.16
CA CYS A 37 -3.65 -3.29 8.05
C CYS A 37 -3.14 -2.42 9.21
N THR A 38 -3.46 -1.12 9.17
CA THR A 38 -3.12 -0.16 10.23
C THR A 38 -4.38 0.60 10.66
N VAL A 39 -4.71 0.57 11.95
CA VAL A 39 -5.89 1.24 12.51
C VAL A 39 -5.42 2.17 13.65
N PRO A 40 -5.53 3.50 13.52
CA PRO A 40 -6.04 4.24 12.36
C PRO A 40 -5.08 4.20 11.16
N LEU A 41 -5.65 4.25 9.94
CA LEU A 41 -4.87 4.28 8.70
C LEU A 41 -3.94 5.51 8.68
N GLN A 42 -2.65 5.27 8.44
CA GLN A 42 -1.67 6.35 8.25
C GLN A 42 -1.66 6.75 6.77
N LEU A 43 -2.08 7.98 6.49
CA LEU A 43 -2.10 8.53 5.14
C LEU A 43 -0.83 9.34 4.85
N PRO A 44 -0.30 9.27 3.61
CA PRO A 44 0.78 10.14 3.15
C PRO A 44 0.40 11.62 3.23
N LEU A 45 1.39 12.51 3.32
CA LEU A 45 1.19 13.96 3.34
C LEU A 45 0.61 14.51 2.03
N ASP A 46 0.89 13.85 0.90
CA ASP A 46 0.39 14.17 -0.44
C ASP A 46 -1.03 13.61 -0.71
N TRP A 47 -1.66 13.03 0.30
CA TRP A 47 -3.00 12.46 0.18
C TRP A 47 -4.07 13.56 0.13
N THR A 48 -4.73 13.69 -1.01
CA THR A 48 -5.55 14.87 -1.33
C THR A 48 -7.02 14.71 -0.91
N SER A 49 -7.52 13.48 -0.75
CA SER A 49 -8.94 13.23 -0.44
C SER A 49 -9.12 12.03 0.48
N PRO A 50 -10.21 11.95 1.25
CA PRO A 50 -10.48 10.81 2.12
C PRO A 50 -10.47 9.47 1.38
N PRO A 51 -9.97 8.39 1.99
CA PRO A 51 -10.13 7.04 1.47
C PRO A 51 -11.61 6.68 1.33
N VAL A 52 -11.99 6.08 0.19
CA VAL A 52 -13.39 5.69 -0.07
C VAL A 52 -13.55 4.18 -0.23
N ARG A 53 -12.51 3.50 -0.69
CA ARG A 53 -12.55 2.05 -0.90
C ARG A 53 -11.17 1.44 -0.72
N PHE A 54 -11.16 0.17 -0.38
CA PHE A 54 -9.94 -0.62 -0.33
C PHE A 54 -10.17 -2.02 -0.89
N ARG A 55 -9.11 -2.70 -1.29
CA ARG A 55 -9.14 -4.11 -1.68
C ARG A 55 -7.84 -4.79 -1.29
N LEU A 56 -7.89 -6.11 -1.09
CA LEU A 56 -6.70 -6.90 -0.84
C LEU A 56 -6.04 -7.30 -2.16
N VAL A 57 -4.79 -6.94 -2.38
CA VAL A 57 -4.02 -7.26 -3.59
C VAL A 57 -2.74 -8.00 -3.24
N ALA A 58 -2.18 -8.76 -4.18
CA ALA A 58 -0.88 -9.39 -3.96
C ALA A 58 0.18 -8.30 -3.73
N ALA A 59 1.06 -8.52 -2.74
CA ALA A 59 2.14 -7.60 -2.47
C ALA A 59 2.99 -7.44 -3.75
N PRO A 60 3.29 -6.21 -4.20
CA PRO A 60 4.18 -6.02 -5.34
C PRO A 60 5.52 -6.68 -5.02
N ALA A 61 6.08 -7.36 -6.03
CA ALA A 61 7.38 -7.99 -5.86
C ALA A 61 8.41 -6.93 -5.41
N PRO A 62 9.26 -7.23 -4.43
CA PRO A 62 10.30 -6.31 -4.02
C PRO A 62 11.12 -5.95 -5.25
N ARG A 63 11.23 -4.65 -5.53
CA ARG A 63 12.13 -4.18 -6.58
C ARG A 63 13.54 -4.51 -6.11
N HIS A 64 14.20 -5.43 -6.79
CA HIS A 64 15.60 -5.72 -6.52
C HIS A 64 16.38 -4.41 -6.68
N SER A 65 17.01 -3.96 -5.60
CA SER A 65 17.96 -2.86 -5.65
C SER A 65 19.04 -3.22 -6.66
N ALA A 66 19.36 -2.30 -7.57
CA ALA A 66 20.56 -2.45 -8.37
C ALA A 66 21.78 -2.55 -7.42
N PRO A 67 22.85 -3.28 -7.80
CA PRO A 67 24.07 -3.36 -7.00
C PRO A 67 24.54 -1.95 -6.63
N MET A 68 24.98 -1.76 -5.38
CA MET A 68 25.60 -0.49 -4.98
C MET A 68 26.73 -0.16 -5.97
N PRO A 69 26.87 1.10 -6.40
CA PRO A 69 27.96 1.47 -7.30
C PRO A 69 29.30 1.12 -6.67
N THR A 70 30.17 0.48 -7.44
CA THR A 70 31.53 0.17 -7.01
C THR A 70 32.27 1.45 -6.63
N PRO A 71 32.95 1.50 -5.46
CA PRO A 71 33.69 2.68 -5.05
C PRO A 71 34.76 3.03 -6.09
N SER A 72 34.79 4.30 -6.52
CA SER A 72 35.82 4.80 -7.43
C SER A 72 37.18 4.78 -6.72
N ASP A 73 38.05 3.89 -7.17
CA ASP A 73 39.46 3.86 -6.79
C ASP A 73 40.12 5.17 -7.25
N ARG A 74 40.40 6.06 -6.29
CA ARG A 74 41.00 7.37 -6.54
C ARG A 74 42.51 7.16 -6.49
N ARG A 75 43.11 6.87 -7.65
CA ARG A 75 44.56 6.82 -7.83
C ARG A 75 45.13 8.19 -8.19
#